data_AF-A0A523PMX4-F1
#
_entry.id   AF-A0A523PMX4-F1
#
_cell.length_a   1.000
_cell.length_b   1.000
_cell.length_c   1.000
_cell.angle_alpha   90.00
_cell.angle_beta   90.00
_cell.angle_gamma   90.00
#
_symmetry.space_group_name_H-M   'P 1'
#
loop_
_entity.id
_entity.type
_entity.pdbx_description
1 polymer ?
#
loop_
_entity_poly.entity_id
_entity_poly.type
_entity_poly.pdbx_seq_one_letter_code
_entity_poly.pdbx_strand_id
1 'polypeptide(L)'
;MKSIQEDYLEQRPGTSVTVELDWNALEPSIEVMLEIGPETAGGDFEAWAEGAVYGVRFALESSNALPCAACIRQILGDFETTNATIVAAAAAHAIWEAIDFEPQPDVIARIEGAVQRSRQGPQDGAVVPFES
;
A
#
# COMPACT_ATOMS: atom_id res chain seq x y z
N MET A 1 11.86 7.57 24.74
CA MET A 1 12.04 8.05 23.36
C MET A 1 11.22 7.08 22.53
N LYS A 2 9.96 7.43 22.24
CA LYS A 2 9.09 6.59 21.39
C LYS A 2 9.66 6.63 19.98
N SER A 3 9.65 5.50 19.28
CA SER A 3 10.15 5.44 17.90
C SER A 3 9.27 6.31 17.01
N ILE A 4 9.85 6.97 16.00
CA ILE A 4 9.10 7.69 14.97
C ILE A 4 8.07 6.76 14.29
N GLN A 5 8.34 5.44 14.28
CA GLN A 5 7.39 4.41 13.81
C GLN A 5 6.14 4.28 14.71
N GLU A 6 6.27 4.43 16.03
CA GLU A 6 5.14 4.28 16.96
C GLU A 6 4.19 5.48 16.90
N ASP A 7 4.74 6.71 16.82
CA ASP A 7 3.92 7.92 16.69
C ASP A 7 3.27 8.04 15.30
N TYR A 8 3.80 7.37 14.26
CA TYR A 8 3.20 7.32 12.93
C TYR A 8 2.02 6.33 12.85
N LEU A 9 2.11 5.19 13.53
CA LEU A 9 1.07 4.14 13.53
C LEU A 9 -0.09 4.44 14.50
N GLU A 10 0.16 5.12 15.63
CA GLU A 10 -0.90 5.48 16.60
C GLU A 10 -1.82 6.65 16.14
N GLN A 11 -1.54 7.30 15.00
CA GLN A 11 -2.20 8.56 14.59
C GLN A 11 -3.11 8.52 13.36
N ARG A 12 -3.54 7.38 12.81
CA ARG A 12 -4.54 7.41 11.71
C ARG A 12 -5.66 6.37 11.80
N PRO A 13 -6.90 6.79 12.05
CA PRO A 13 -8.05 6.15 11.41
C PRO A 13 -8.07 6.60 9.95
N GLY A 14 -8.11 5.67 8.98
CA GLY A 14 -8.35 6.05 7.59
C GLY A 14 -8.21 4.91 6.61
N THR A 15 -6.97 4.52 6.28
CA THR A 15 -6.70 3.58 5.19
C THR A 15 -5.95 2.34 5.66
N SER A 16 -6.44 1.14 5.32
CA SER A 16 -5.72 -0.12 5.55
C SER A 16 -5.86 -1.05 4.35
N VAL A 17 -4.86 -1.91 4.14
CA VAL A 17 -4.87 -2.92 3.08
C VAL A 17 -4.55 -4.27 3.71
N THR A 18 -5.40 -5.26 3.45
CA THR A 18 -5.16 -6.64 3.87
C THR A 18 -4.63 -7.44 2.69
N VAL A 19 -3.47 -8.06 2.87
CA VAL A 19 -2.82 -8.89 1.85
C VAL A 19 -2.56 -10.29 2.41
N GLU A 20 -2.87 -11.30 1.62
CA GLU A 20 -2.49 -12.69 1.89
C GLU A 20 -1.36 -13.11 0.95
N LEU A 21 -0.41 -13.88 1.47
CA LEU A 21 0.73 -14.38 0.71
C LEU A 21 0.63 -15.90 0.54
N ASP A 22 0.82 -16.36 -0.69
CA ASP A 22 1.00 -17.77 -1.01
C ASP A 22 2.42 -18.05 -1.50
N TRP A 23 3.19 -18.71 -0.63
CA TRP A 23 4.56 -19.13 -0.88
C TRP A 23 4.67 -20.44 -1.68
N ASN A 24 3.58 -21.17 -1.84
CA ASN A 24 3.54 -22.42 -2.60
C ASN A 24 3.08 -22.20 -4.06
N ALA A 25 2.79 -20.96 -4.43
CA ALA A 25 2.38 -20.62 -5.79
C ALA A 25 3.47 -21.02 -6.79
N LEU A 26 3.06 -21.70 -7.86
CA LEU A 26 3.96 -22.16 -8.93
C LEU A 26 4.52 -20.98 -9.76
N GLU A 27 3.79 -19.87 -9.80
CA GLU A 27 4.14 -18.65 -10.52
C GLU A 27 3.85 -17.43 -9.64
N PRO A 28 4.71 -16.40 -9.62
CA PRO A 28 4.44 -15.17 -8.89
C PRO A 28 3.29 -14.42 -9.55
N SER A 29 2.27 -14.07 -8.76
CA SER A 29 1.10 -13.32 -9.22
C SER A 29 0.66 -12.31 -8.16
N ILE A 30 -0.02 -11.26 -8.58
CA ILE A 30 -0.71 -10.35 -7.66
C ILE A 30 -2.16 -10.33 -8.09
N GLU A 31 -3.01 -10.90 -7.25
CA GLU A 31 -4.45 -10.94 -7.45
C GLU A 31 -5.14 -9.92 -6.55
N VAL A 32 -6.18 -9.31 -7.08
CA VAL A 32 -6.97 -8.30 -6.39
C VAL A 32 -8.36 -8.86 -6.20
N MET A 33 -8.67 -9.32 -4.99
CA MET A 33 -9.98 -9.84 -4.60
C MET A 33 -10.57 -8.91 -3.55
N LEU A 34 -11.17 -7.81 -3.99
CA LEU A 34 -11.56 -6.76 -3.07
C LEU A 34 -12.96 -6.98 -2.51
N GLU A 35 -13.04 -7.10 -1.19
CA GLU A 35 -14.29 -6.95 -0.47
C GLU A 35 -14.58 -5.46 -0.21
N ILE A 36 -15.54 -4.92 -0.97
CA ILE A 36 -15.96 -3.51 -0.87
C ILE A 36 -16.91 -3.36 0.33
N GLY A 37 -16.47 -2.62 1.35
CA GLY A 37 -17.33 -2.22 2.46
C GLY A 37 -18.37 -1.16 2.05
N PRO A 38 -19.46 -0.99 2.81
CA PRO A 38 -20.48 0.02 2.52
C PRO A 38 -19.93 1.46 2.52
N GLU A 39 -18.81 1.69 3.20
CA GLU A 39 -18.11 2.99 3.28
C GLU A 39 -17.25 3.27 2.03
N THR A 40 -17.15 2.31 1.10
CA THR A 40 -16.38 2.39 -0.16
C THR A 40 -17.25 2.58 -1.42
N ALA A 41 -18.51 3.02 -1.27
CA ALA A 41 -19.38 3.41 -2.38
C ALA A 41 -19.20 4.91 -2.77
N GLY A 42 -18.20 5.25 -3.59
CA GLY A 42 -18.05 6.62 -4.10
C GLY A 42 -16.69 7.05 -4.67
N GLY A 43 -15.63 6.29 -4.40
CA GLY A 43 -14.26 6.59 -4.86
C GLY A 43 -13.87 5.89 -6.14
N ASP A 44 -12.76 6.35 -6.74
CA ASP A 44 -12.12 5.67 -7.87
C ASP A 44 -11.38 4.42 -7.38
N PHE A 45 -12.16 3.34 -7.30
CA PHE A 45 -11.70 2.07 -6.79
C PHE A 45 -10.70 1.38 -7.72
N GLU A 46 -10.80 1.64 -9.02
CA GLU A 46 -9.83 1.15 -10.00
C GLU A 46 -8.45 1.76 -9.70
N ALA A 47 -8.40 3.06 -9.47
CA ALA A 47 -7.19 3.74 -9.01
C ALA A 47 -6.65 3.17 -7.68
N TRP A 48 -7.51 2.85 -6.71
CA TRP A 48 -7.08 2.25 -5.44
C TRP A 48 -6.51 0.84 -5.64
N ALA A 49 -7.14 0.02 -6.48
CA ALA A 49 -6.65 -1.31 -6.83
C ALA A 49 -5.28 -1.23 -7.52
N GLU A 50 -5.11 -0.33 -8.50
CA GLU A 50 -3.83 -0.07 -9.16
C GLU A 50 -2.75 0.37 -8.16
N GLY A 51 -3.12 1.26 -7.22
CA GLY A 51 -2.28 1.65 -6.10
C GLY A 51 -1.82 0.47 -5.27
N ALA A 52 -2.75 -0.38 -4.84
CA ALA A 52 -2.43 -1.54 -4.04
C ALA A 52 -1.47 -2.50 -4.78
N VAL A 53 -1.72 -2.77 -6.06
CA VAL A 53 -0.84 -3.60 -6.89
C VAL A 53 0.56 -3.01 -6.99
N TYR A 54 0.67 -1.69 -7.23
CA TYR A 54 1.96 -1.00 -7.27
C TYR A 54 2.71 -1.15 -5.94
N GLY A 55 2.02 -0.92 -4.82
CA GLY A 55 2.60 -1.06 -3.47
C GLY A 55 3.11 -2.46 -3.17
N VAL A 56 2.30 -3.49 -3.47
CA VAL A 56 2.70 -4.90 -3.31
C VAL A 56 3.94 -5.21 -4.14
N ARG A 57 3.96 -4.82 -5.42
CA ARG A 57 5.14 -5.05 -6.29
C ARG A 57 6.39 -4.40 -5.73
N PHE A 58 6.28 -3.12 -5.39
CA PHE A 58 7.39 -2.36 -4.84
C PHE A 58 7.96 -3.03 -3.57
N ALA A 59 7.09 -3.46 -2.66
CA ALA A 59 7.53 -4.11 -1.44
C ALA A 59 8.25 -5.44 -1.70
N LEU A 60 7.71 -6.29 -2.57
CA LEU A 60 8.31 -7.58 -2.93
C LEU A 60 9.65 -7.43 -3.66
N GLU A 61 9.77 -6.43 -4.54
CA GLU A 61 11.02 -6.11 -5.23
C GLU A 61 12.08 -5.59 -4.26
N SER A 62 11.70 -4.64 -3.38
CA SER A 62 12.62 -4.05 -2.40
C SER A 62 13.13 -5.04 -1.34
N SER A 63 12.35 -6.08 -1.04
CA SER A 63 12.71 -7.11 -0.06
C SER A 63 13.35 -8.35 -0.67
N ASN A 64 13.44 -8.44 -2.00
CA ASN A 64 13.83 -9.66 -2.73
C ASN A 64 12.99 -10.90 -2.34
N ALA A 65 11.72 -10.71 -1.98
CA ALA A 65 10.83 -11.81 -1.56
C ALA A 65 10.17 -12.56 -2.75
N LEU A 66 10.54 -12.23 -3.98
CA LEU A 66 10.08 -12.98 -5.16
C LEU A 66 10.80 -14.34 -5.27
N PRO A 67 10.11 -15.41 -5.73
CA PRO A 67 8.73 -15.43 -6.24
C PRO A 67 7.71 -15.79 -5.15
N CYS A 68 6.73 -14.92 -4.89
CA CYS A 68 5.54 -15.24 -4.10
C CYS A 68 4.29 -14.74 -4.82
N ALA A 69 3.14 -15.36 -4.56
CA ALA A 69 1.85 -14.81 -4.95
C ALA A 69 1.27 -13.98 -3.81
N ALA A 70 0.62 -12.86 -4.15
CA ALA A 70 -0.03 -11.97 -3.20
C ALA A 70 -1.49 -11.75 -3.60
N CYS A 71 -2.41 -11.84 -2.64
CA CYS A 71 -3.82 -11.58 -2.85
C CYS A 71 -4.27 -10.40 -1.97
N ILE A 72 -4.67 -9.29 -2.58
CA ILE A 72 -5.24 -8.15 -1.87
C ILE A 72 -6.71 -8.47 -1.58
N ARG A 73 -7.04 -8.68 -0.30
CA ARG A 73 -8.38 -9.06 0.18
C ARG A 73 -9.30 -7.88 0.44
N GLN A 74 -8.73 -6.80 0.94
CA GLN A 74 -9.52 -5.67 1.41
C GLN A 74 -8.71 -4.39 1.34
N ILE A 75 -9.37 -3.31 0.91
CA ILE A 75 -8.88 -1.94 1.04
C ILE A 75 -9.96 -1.17 1.79
N LEU A 76 -9.60 -0.63 2.96
CA LEU A 76 -10.42 0.32 3.71
C LEU A 76 -9.79 1.70 3.57
N GLY A 77 -10.60 2.75 3.51
CA GLY A 77 -10.14 4.11 3.22
C GLY A 77 -11.25 5.14 3.41
N ASP A 78 -10.95 6.28 4.02
CA ASP A 78 -11.81 7.47 3.95
C ASP A 78 -11.63 8.18 2.59
N PHE A 79 -12.71 8.49 1.89
CA PHE A 79 -12.67 9.07 0.55
C PHE A 79 -12.11 10.49 0.48
N GLU A 80 -12.21 11.28 1.54
CA GLU A 80 -11.69 12.65 1.50
C GLU A 80 -10.16 12.66 1.50
N THR A 81 -9.56 11.59 2.04
CA THR A 81 -8.13 11.55 2.34
C THR A 81 -7.39 10.41 1.67
N THR A 82 -8.08 9.36 1.21
CA THR A 82 -7.48 8.18 0.57
C THR A 82 -7.37 8.36 -0.93
N ASN A 83 -6.17 8.13 -1.46
CA ASN A 83 -5.90 8.08 -2.90
C ASN A 83 -5.01 6.88 -3.22
N ALA A 84 -4.82 6.59 -4.51
CA ALA A 84 -4.03 5.44 -4.97
C ALA A 84 -2.62 5.38 -4.37
N THR A 85 -1.97 6.53 -4.17
CA THR A 85 -0.61 6.58 -3.58
C THR A 85 -0.62 6.18 -2.11
N ILE A 86 -1.64 6.59 -1.36
CA ILE A 86 -1.80 6.21 0.06
C ILE A 86 -2.12 4.72 0.16
N VAL A 87 -2.98 4.20 -0.72
CA VAL A 87 -3.25 2.77 -0.81
C VAL A 87 -2.00 1.99 -1.17
N ALA A 88 -1.18 2.49 -2.09
CA ALA A 88 0.10 1.87 -2.44
C ALA A 88 1.05 1.81 -1.25
N ALA A 89 1.17 2.89 -0.47
CA ALA A 89 2.01 2.92 0.73
C ALA A 89 1.52 1.91 1.78
N ALA A 90 0.19 1.83 2.00
CA ALA A 90 -0.42 0.88 2.92
C ALA A 90 -0.22 -0.58 2.47
N ALA A 91 -0.37 -0.86 1.17
CA ALA A 91 -0.14 -2.18 0.62
C ALA A 91 1.34 -2.63 0.73
N ALA A 92 2.28 -1.71 0.48
CA ALA A 92 3.70 -1.98 0.66
C ALA A 92 4.04 -2.32 2.12
N HIS A 93 3.48 -1.54 3.06
CA HIS A 93 3.64 -1.80 4.49
C HIS A 93 3.08 -3.15 4.92
N ALA A 94 1.88 -3.50 4.48
CA ALA A 94 1.25 -4.78 4.78
C ALA A 94 2.10 -5.97 4.31
N ILE A 95 2.74 -5.86 3.14
CA ILE A 95 3.70 -6.88 2.69
C ILE A 95 4.89 -6.98 3.63
N TRP A 96 5.55 -5.85 3.92
CA TRP A 96 6.74 -5.84 4.76
C TRP A 96 6.48 -6.40 6.17
N GLU A 97 5.34 -6.07 6.77
CA GLU A 97 4.91 -6.68 8.03
C GLU A 97 4.71 -8.20 7.90
N ALA A 98 4.06 -8.66 6.83
CA ALA A 98 3.80 -10.08 6.61
C ALA A 98 5.07 -10.92 6.43
N ILE A 99 6.17 -10.31 5.95
CA ILE A 99 7.46 -10.98 5.72
C ILE A 99 8.53 -10.64 6.77
N ASP A 100 8.17 -9.91 7.83
CA ASP A 100 9.12 -9.44 8.86
C ASP A 100 10.33 -8.70 8.25
N PHE A 101 10.07 -7.84 7.26
CA PHE A 101 11.09 -7.05 6.58
C PHE A 101 11.07 -5.60 7.05
N GLU A 102 12.22 -5.10 7.48
CA GLU A 102 12.40 -3.68 7.80
C GLU A 102 13.04 -2.95 6.60
N PRO A 103 12.30 -2.05 5.90
CA PRO A 103 12.84 -1.30 4.79
C PRO A 103 13.90 -0.29 5.24
N GLN A 104 14.84 0.02 4.35
CA GLN A 104 15.86 1.04 4.65
C GLN A 104 15.20 2.43 4.85
N PRO A 105 15.77 3.30 5.71
CA PRO A 105 15.17 4.61 5.98
C PRO A 105 14.98 5.52 4.75
N ASP A 106 15.82 5.37 3.73
CA ASP A 106 15.69 6.11 2.47
C ASP A 106 14.48 5.65 1.65
N VAL A 107 14.15 4.36 1.67
CA VAL A 107 12.93 3.80 1.08
C VAL A 107 11.69 4.36 1.76
N ILE A 108 11.69 4.42 3.10
CA ILE A 108 10.59 5.01 3.88
C ILE A 108 10.41 6.49 3.49
N ALA A 109 11.50 7.27 3.49
CA ALA A 109 11.47 8.69 3.17
C ALA A 109 10.93 8.96 1.73
N ARG A 110 11.25 8.08 0.78
CA ARG A 110 10.72 8.15 -0.59
C ARG A 110 9.21 7.93 -0.66
N ILE A 111 8.69 6.95 0.07
CA ILE A 111 7.24 6.70 0.18
C ILE A 111 6.54 7.88 0.84
N GLU A 112 7.08 8.39 1.95
CA GLU A 112 6.53 9.56 2.64
C GLU A 112 6.49 10.80 1.73
N GLY A 113 7.57 11.01 0.97
CA GLY A 113 7.64 12.06 -0.04
C GLY A 113 6.55 11.92 -1.11
N ALA A 114 6.34 10.72 -1.63
CA ALA A 114 5.27 10.45 -2.60
C ALA A 114 3.88 10.68 -2.01
N VAL A 115 3.61 10.22 -0.79
CA VAL A 115 2.35 10.44 -0.07
C VAL A 115 2.11 11.94 0.19
N GLN A 116 3.15 12.69 0.53
CA GLN A 116 3.02 14.12 0.75
C GLN A 116 2.72 14.86 -0.57
N ARG A 117 3.37 14.48 -1.67
CA ARG A 117 3.10 15.03 -3.01
C ARG A 117 1.69 14.69 -3.49
N SER A 118 1.20 13.48 -3.25
CA SER A 118 -0.15 13.07 -3.67
C SER A 118 -1.27 13.85 -3.00
N ARG A 119 -1.00 14.47 -1.84
CA ARG A 119 -1.95 15.38 -1.17
C ARG A 119 -1.99 16.78 -1.76
N GLN A 120 -0.97 17.17 -2.54
CA GLN A 120 -0.83 18.51 -3.11
C GLN A 120 -1.23 18.57 -4.58
N GLY A 121 -1.26 17.42 -5.27
CA GLY A 121 -1.63 17.30 -6.68
C GLY A 121 -3.13 17.10 -6.91
N PRO A 122 -3.57 17.13 -8.18
CA PRO A 122 -4.89 16.65 -8.54
C PRO A 122 -5.05 15.18 -8.11
N GLN A 123 -6.28 14.80 -7.74
CA GLN A 123 -6.63 13.42 -7.39
C GLN A 123 -7.04 12.64 -8.63
N ASP A 124 -6.30 12.81 -9.73
CA ASP A 124 -6.54 12.19 -11.04
C ASP A 124 -6.26 10.67 -11.04
N GLY A 125 -6.37 10.02 -9.87
CA GLY A 125 -6.35 8.58 -9.68
C GLY A 125 -4.97 7.94 -9.71
N ALA A 126 -3.98 8.54 -10.38
CA ALA A 126 -2.68 7.91 -10.56
C ALA A 126 -1.83 7.84 -9.28
N VAL A 127 -1.02 6.79 -9.18
CA VAL A 127 0.00 6.63 -8.15
C VAL A 127 1.16 7.61 -8.41
N VAL A 128 1.54 8.38 -7.40
CA VAL A 128 2.82 9.12 -7.40
C VAL A 128 3.94 8.10 -7.14
N PRO A 129 4.91 7.92 -8.07
CA PRO A 129 5.93 6.90 -7.92
C PRO A 129 6.84 7.13 -6.70
N PHE A 130 7.25 6.04 -6.06
CA PHE A 130 8.19 6.06 -4.94
C PHE A 130 9.64 6.32 -5.37
N GLU A 131 9.92 6.60 -6.64
CA GLU A 131 11.29 6.73 -7.19
C GLU A 131 11.81 8.17 -7.24
N SER A 132 11.04 9.13 -6.74
CA SER A 132 11.31 10.58 -6.88
C SER A 132 11.67 11.28 -5.58
#